data_AF-A0A950Q7H0-F1
#
_entry.id   AF-A0A950Q7H0-F1
#
_cell.length_a   1.000
_cell.length_b   1.000
_cell.length_c   1.000
_cell.angle_alpha   90.00
_cell.angle_beta   90.00
_cell.angle_gamma   90.00
#
_symmetry.space_group_name_H-M   'P 1'
#
loop_
_entity.id
_entity.type
_entity.pdbx_description
1 polymer ?
#
loop_
_entity_poly.entity_id
_entity_poly.type
_entity_poly.pdbx_seq_one_letter_code
_entity_poly.pdbx_strand_id
1 'polypeptide(L)' 'MAEAFEGFSTDFFAFFRELKAHNERTWFEANKHRFRDSVQGPMSSFIAAMGPHLRRISKHFNADPRP' A
#
# COMPACT_ATOMS: atom_id res chain seq x y z
N MET A 1 -2.11 -1.75 -17.67
CA MET A 1 -1.50 -0.43 -17.38
C MET A 1 -1.60 -0.26 -15.88
N ALA A 2 -0.53 0.11 -15.17
CA ALA A 2 -0.66 0.40 -13.75
C ALA A 2 -1.63 1.59 -13.60
N GLU A 3 -2.64 1.46 -12.73
CA GLU A 3 -3.50 2.60 -12.38
C GLU A 3 -2.64 3.75 -11.85
N ALA A 4 -3.04 4.97 -12.19
CA ALA A 4 -2.37 6.16 -11.67
C ALA A 4 -2.50 6.19 -10.13
N PHE A 5 -1.43 6.59 -9.45
CA PHE A 5 -1.48 6.78 -8.01
C PHE A 5 -2.20 8.09 -7.69
N GLU A 6 -3.44 7.98 -7.24
CA GLU A 6 -4.31 9.11 -6.87
C GLU A 6 -4.10 9.60 -5.42
N GLY A 7 -3.11 9.06 -4.72
CA GLY A 7 -2.87 9.34 -3.30
C GLY A 7 -3.38 8.25 -2.36
N PHE A 8 -3.10 8.42 -1.08
CA PHE A 8 -3.64 7.56 -0.02
C PHE A 8 -4.94 8.16 0.51
N SER A 9 -5.98 7.33 0.63
CA SER A 9 -7.21 7.74 1.29
C SER A 9 -6.97 7.96 2.79
N THR A 10 -7.90 8.66 3.45
CA THR A 10 -7.87 8.81 4.92
C THR A 10 -7.96 7.46 5.63
N ASP A 11 -8.58 6.46 5.00
CA ASP A 11 -8.73 5.11 5.53
C ASP A 11 -7.40 4.36 5.62
N PHE A 12 -6.42 4.67 4.76
CA PHE A 12 -5.07 4.09 4.81
C PHE A 12 -4.46 4.23 6.20
N PHE A 13 -4.44 5.46 6.74
CA PHE A 13 -3.89 5.72 8.07
C PHE A 13 -4.82 5.27 9.20
N ALA A 14 -6.14 5.26 8.96
CA ALA A 14 -7.11 4.76 9.94
C ALA A 14 -6.91 3.27 10.20
N PHE A 15 -6.73 2.47 9.12
CA PHE A 15 -6.47 1.04 9.22
C PHE A 15 -5.28 0.73 10.12
N PHE A 16 -4.15 1.43 9.97
CA PHE A 16 -2.97 1.19 10.81
C PHE A 16 -3.16 1.60 12.27
N ARG A 17 -3.96 2.64 12.56
CA ARG A 17 -4.31 3.00 13.94
C ARG A 17 -5.17 1.92 14.59
N GLU A 18 -6.13 1.38 13.86
CA GLU A 18 -6.99 0.32 14.35
C GLU A 18 -6.24 -1.01 14.48
N LEU A 19 -5.38 -1.36 13.52
CA LEU A 19 -4.52 -2.54 13.61
C LEU A 19 -3.61 -2.51 14.85
N LYS A 20 -3.08 -1.33 15.20
CA LYS A 20 -2.31 -1.14 16.43
C LYS A 20 -3.17 -1.39 17.68
N ALA A 21 -4.43 -0.98 17.68
CA ALA A 21 -5.35 -1.18 18.80
C ALA A 21 -5.90 -2.62 18.89
N HIS A 22 -6.06 -3.29 17.74
CA HIS A 22 -6.64 -4.62 17.60
C HIS A 22 -5.65 -5.59 16.96
N ASN A 23 -4.46 -5.72 17.58
CA ASN A 23 -3.36 -6.52 17.05
C ASN A 23 -3.55 -8.04 17.29
N GLU A 24 -4.70 -8.55 16.86
CA GLU A 24 -5.08 -9.95 16.94
C GLU A 24 -5.45 -10.48 15.55
N ARG A 25 -5.16 -11.76 15.33
CA ARG A 25 -5.34 -12.39 14.01
C ARG A 25 -6.80 -12.35 13.54
N THR A 26 -7.75 -12.59 14.45
CA THR A 26 -9.19 -12.61 14.18
C THR A 26 -9.68 -11.28 13.63
N TRP A 27 -9.26 -10.17 14.23
CA TRP A 27 -9.58 -8.83 13.76
C TRP A 27 -9.00 -8.57 12.38
N PHE A 28 -7.74 -8.95 12.13
CA PHE A 28 -7.13 -8.76 10.82
C PHE A 28 -7.84 -9.56 9.72
N GLU A 29 -8.16 -10.84 9.96
CA GLU A 29 -8.87 -11.66 8.96
C GLU A 29 -10.25 -11.08 8.64
N ALA A 30 -10.97 -10.53 9.64
CA ALA A 30 -12.24 -9.83 9.42
C ALA A 30 -12.07 -8.53 8.59
N ASN A 31 -10.94 -7.84 8.72
CA ASN A 31 -10.65 -6.58 8.03
C ASN A 31 -9.77 -6.76 6.77
N LYS A 32 -9.54 -7.99 6.34
CA LYS A 32 -8.60 -8.31 5.25
C LYS A 32 -8.99 -7.73 3.90
N HIS A 33 -10.29 -7.60 3.62
CA HIS A 33 -10.77 -6.95 2.40
C HIS A 33 -10.37 -5.47 2.41
N ARG A 34 -10.65 -4.76 3.51
CA ARG A 34 -10.27 -3.36 3.72
C ARG A 34 -8.76 -3.16 3.65
N PHE A 35 -7.97 -4.10 4.18
CA PHE A 35 -6.52 -4.07 4.00
C PHE A 35 -6.13 -4.08 2.52
N ARG A 36 -6.73 -4.96 1.71
CA ARG A 36 -6.43 -5.04 0.27
C ARG A 36 -6.80 -3.74 -0.45
N ASP A 37 -7.98 -3.21 -0.17
CA ASP A 37 -8.55 -2.07 -0.89
C ASP A 37 -7.92 -0.74 -0.44
N SER A 38 -7.76 -0.53 0.86
CA SER A 38 -7.31 0.74 1.44
C SER A 38 -5.80 0.82 1.65
N VAL A 39 -5.08 -0.31 1.65
CA VAL A 39 -3.64 -0.36 1.96
C VAL A 39 -2.83 -1.02 0.85
N GLN A 40 -3.06 -2.31 0.56
CA GLN A 40 -2.22 -3.08 -0.35
C GLN A 40 -2.27 -2.52 -1.78
N GLY A 41 -3.47 -2.32 -2.33
CA GLY A 41 -3.67 -1.75 -3.67
C GLY A 41 -3.03 -0.37 -3.83
N PRO A 42 -3.38 0.62 -2.98
CA PRO A 42 -2.79 1.95 -3.04
C PRO A 42 -1.26 1.96 -2.86
N MET A 43 -0.70 1.08 -2.02
CA MET A 43 0.74 0.94 -1.85
C MET A 43 1.41 0.38 -3.12
N SER A 44 0.84 -0.66 -3.74
CA SER A 44 1.31 -1.17 -5.03
C SER A 44 1.29 -0.10 -6.12
N SER A 45 0.22 0.69 -6.20
CA SER A 45 0.11 1.82 -7.13
C SER A 45 1.17 2.89 -6.86
N PHE A 46 1.42 3.23 -5.58
CA PHE A 46 2.50 4.13 -5.19
C PHE A 46 3.88 3.62 -5.61
N ILE A 47 4.18 2.34 -5.36
CA ILE A 47 5.46 1.72 -5.74
C ILE A 47 5.65 1.80 -7.27
N ALA A 48 4.61 1.46 -8.04
CA ALA A 48 4.63 1.56 -9.49
C ALA A 48 4.89 2.99 -9.97
N ALA A 49 4.22 3.98 -9.38
CA ALA A 49 4.38 5.39 -9.68
C ALA A 49 5.78 5.92 -9.33
N MET A 50 6.39 5.43 -8.25
CA MET A 50 7.74 5.82 -7.82
C MET A 50 8.85 5.22 -8.69
N GLY A 51 8.62 4.08 -9.34
CA GLY A 51 9.63 3.34 -10.10
C GLY A 51 10.44 4.17 -11.11
N PRO A 52 9.80 4.96 -12.01
CA PRO A 52 10.51 5.84 -12.92
C PRO A 52 11.40 6.88 -12.23
N HIS A 53 10.99 7.41 -11.08
CA HIS A 53 11.76 8.39 -10.33
C HIS A 53 12.96 7.74 -9.64
N LEU A 54 12.77 6.58 -9.01
CA LEU A 54 13.84 5.84 -8.34
C LEU A 54 14.93 5.38 -9.31
N ARG A 55 14.56 4.98 -10.53
CA ARG A 55 15.53 4.62 -11.59
C ARG A 55 16.46 5.77 -11.96
N ARG A 56 16.03 7.03 -11.81
CA ARG A 56 16.87 8.22 -12.06
C ARG A 56 17.90 8.45 -10.95
N ILE A 57 17.63 7.95 -9.74
CA ILE A 57 18.53 8.08 -8.59
C ILE A 57 19.58 6.97 -8.63
N SER A 58 19.14 5.72 -8.83
CA SER A 58 20.04 4.57 -8.90
C SER A 58 19.37 3.40 -9.62
N LYS A 59 20.13 2.73 -10.47
CA LYS A 59 19.74 1.45 -11.10
C LYS A 59 19.56 0.30 -10.12
N HIS A 60 20.01 0.48 -8.87
CA HIS A 60 19.92 -0.55 -7.82
C HIS A 60 18.59 -0.52 -7.05
N PHE A 61 17.76 0.52 -7.21
CA PHE A 61 16.42 0.52 -6.63
C PHE A 61 15.46 -0.28 -7.50
N ASN A 62 14.90 -1.36 -6.94
CA ASN A 62 13.85 -2.14 -7.57
C ASN A 62 12.49 -1.77 -6.98
N ALA A 63 11.70 -1.01 -7.74
CA ALA A 63 10.32 -0.67 -7.38
C ALA A 63 9.37 -1.74 -7.94
N ASP A 64 9.17 -2.80 -7.17
CA ASP A 64 8.35 -3.95 -7.55
C ASP A 64 6.96 -3.84 -6.90
N PRO A 65 5.88 -3.59 -7.67
CA PRO A 65 4.55 -3.35 -7.13
C PRO A 65 3.76 -4.64 -6.82
N ARG A 66 4.39 -5.82 -6.94
CA ARG A 66 3.72 -7.09 -6.68
C ARG A 66 3.30 -7.20 -5.20
N PRO A 67 2.02 -7.54 -4.91
CA PRO A 67 1.51 -7.73 -3.55
C PRO A 67 2.07 -8.96 -2.83
#